data_AF-A0A1F3SLC3-F1
#
_entry.id   AF-A0A1F3SLC3-F1
#
_cell.length_a   1.000
_cell.length_b   1.000
_cell.length_c   1.000
_cell.angle_alpha   90.00
_cell.angle_beta   90.00
_cell.angle_gamma   90.00
#
_symmetry.space_group_name_H-M   'P 1'
#
loop_
_entity.id
_entity.type
_entity.pdbx_description
1 polymer ?
#
loop_
_entity_poly.entity_id
_entity_poly.type
_entity_poly.pdbx_seq_one_letter_code
_entity_poly.pdbx_strand_id
1 'polypeptide(L)'
;MMAKVAKTKDKGQFALIKLKVNTPEIFSFDQSTEWMESILTELNAPLEEGDVLFTEEAPQIHFKGEITKKQNVKYGDIVVVKGDFSAKFITTDIQTGTPMMDRIDVEVRACYIDEVIKKKYELEDEVTIIVDDEEYDLFLYQSGKFDLYEVLREYAFINKNPYPVLGK
;
A
#
# COMPACT_ATOMS: atom_id res chain seq x y z
N MET A 1 -5.60 -22.21 -7.77
CA MET A 1 -6.51 -21.08 -7.49
C MET A 1 -5.97 -19.90 -8.26
N MET A 2 -6.68 -19.38 -9.26
CA MET A 2 -6.19 -18.26 -10.07
C MET A 2 -6.38 -16.96 -9.29
N ALA A 3 -5.29 -16.21 -9.06
CA ALA A 3 -5.35 -14.85 -8.55
C ALA A 3 -6.20 -14.00 -9.51
N LYS A 4 -7.20 -13.28 -8.99
CA LYS A 4 -7.94 -12.32 -9.81
C LYS A 4 -7.08 -11.07 -9.91
N VAL A 5 -6.54 -10.80 -11.10
CA VAL A 5 -6.04 -9.46 -11.43
C VAL A 5 -7.26 -8.57 -11.60
N ALA A 6 -7.70 -7.92 -10.52
CA ALA A 6 -8.77 -6.95 -10.58
C ALA A 6 -8.25 -5.70 -11.30
N LYS A 7 -8.60 -5.53 -12.58
CA LYS A 7 -8.43 -4.27 -13.29
C LYS A 7 -9.43 -3.26 -12.72
N THR A 8 -9.04 -2.50 -11.71
CA THR A 8 -9.81 -1.34 -11.25
C THR A 8 -9.52 -0.17 -12.19
N LYS A 9 -10.57 0.45 -12.75
CA LYS A 9 -10.46 1.67 -13.55
C LYS A 9 -10.25 2.92 -12.68
N ASP A 10 -10.57 2.81 -11.40
CA ASP A 10 -10.47 3.89 -10.42
C ASP A 10 -9.23 3.60 -9.57
N LYS A 11 -8.17 4.41 -9.72
CA LYS A 11 -6.83 4.34 -9.08
C LYS A 11 -6.77 3.57 -7.74
N GLY A 12 -6.75 2.23 -7.75
CA GLY A 12 -6.72 1.43 -6.51
C GLY A 12 -7.98 1.49 -5.64
N GLN A 13 -9.10 2.02 -6.13
CA GLN A 13 -10.34 2.11 -5.36
C GLN A 13 -11.23 0.87 -5.53
N PHE A 14 -11.76 0.40 -4.41
CA PHE A 14 -12.58 -0.82 -4.34
C PHE A 14 -13.90 -0.54 -3.63
N ALA A 15 -14.97 -1.13 -4.13
CA ALA A 15 -16.31 -0.98 -3.56
C ALA A 15 -16.60 -2.10 -2.55
N LEU A 16 -16.93 -1.74 -1.31
CA LEU A 16 -17.26 -2.67 -0.22
C LEU A 16 -18.40 -3.62 -0.59
N ILE A 17 -19.38 -3.16 -1.38
CA ILE A 17 -20.54 -3.96 -1.80
C ILE A 17 -20.16 -5.16 -2.70
N LYS A 18 -18.97 -5.13 -3.32
CA LYS A 18 -18.48 -6.23 -4.15
C LYS A 18 -17.83 -7.35 -3.33
N LEU A 19 -17.41 -7.05 -2.09
CA LEU A 19 -16.75 -8.00 -1.21
C LEU A 19 -17.78 -8.84 -0.45
N LYS A 20 -17.51 -10.13 -0.34
CA LYS A 20 -18.29 -11.04 0.51
C LYS A 20 -17.77 -10.99 1.94
N VAL A 21 -18.69 -10.94 2.91
CA VAL A 21 -18.36 -10.94 4.33
C VAL A 21 -17.61 -12.24 4.70
N ASN A 22 -16.53 -12.10 5.46
CA ASN A 22 -15.67 -13.18 5.96
C ASN A 22 -15.11 -14.10 4.87
N THR A 23 -15.00 -13.61 3.64
CA THR A 23 -14.41 -14.34 2.53
C THR A 23 -13.18 -13.58 2.05
N PRO A 24 -11.96 -14.07 2.33
CA PRO A 24 -10.74 -13.43 1.82
C PRO A 24 -10.71 -13.46 0.29
N GLU A 25 -10.48 -12.31 -0.32
CA GLU A 25 -10.20 -12.17 -1.74
C GLU A 25 -8.69 -11.94 -1.92
N ILE A 26 -8.03 -12.84 -2.65
CA ILE A 26 -6.59 -12.77 -2.90
C ILE A 26 -6.31 -11.89 -4.12
N PHE A 27 -5.40 -10.94 -3.95
CA PHE A 27 -4.96 -10.02 -5.00
C PHE A 27 -3.45 -10.08 -5.21
N SER A 28 -3.06 -9.73 -6.43
CA SER A 28 -1.66 -9.51 -6.79
C SER A 28 -1.62 -8.35 -7.78
N PHE A 29 -0.83 -7.34 -7.45
CA PHE A 29 -0.62 -6.15 -8.27
C PHE A 29 0.89 -5.95 -8.49
N ASP A 30 1.24 -5.42 -9.64
CA ASP A 30 2.61 -5.10 -10.03
C ASP A 30 2.62 -3.85 -10.91
N GLN A 31 3.78 -3.47 -11.46
CA GLN A 31 3.88 -2.29 -12.34
C GLN A 31 3.01 -2.35 -13.61
N SER A 32 2.40 -3.49 -13.99
CA SER A 32 1.42 -3.53 -15.09
C SER A 32 0.05 -2.95 -14.69
N THR A 33 -0.15 -2.68 -13.40
CA THR A 33 -1.33 -2.01 -12.87
C THR A 33 -1.08 -0.50 -12.83
N GLU A 34 -1.87 0.28 -13.57
CA GLU A 34 -1.67 1.74 -13.80
C GLU A 34 -1.37 2.53 -12.51
N TRP A 35 -2.09 2.27 -11.43
CA TRP A 35 -1.89 2.98 -10.16
C TRP A 35 -0.67 2.49 -9.38
N MET A 36 -0.21 1.25 -9.56
CA MET A 36 1.06 0.77 -8.98
C MET A 36 2.27 1.38 -9.70
N GLU A 37 2.20 1.51 -11.02
CA GLU A 37 3.21 2.23 -11.81
C GLU A 37 3.34 3.68 -11.35
N SER A 38 2.23 4.31 -10.95
CA SER A 38 2.25 5.67 -10.39
C SER A 38 3.06 5.73 -9.08
N ILE A 39 2.86 4.78 -8.15
CA ILE A 39 3.65 4.70 -6.91
C ILE A 39 5.14 4.50 -7.23
N LEU A 40 5.46 3.58 -8.16
CA LEU A 40 6.84 3.34 -8.57
C LEU A 40 7.47 4.59 -9.19
N THR A 41 6.73 5.31 -10.04
CA THR A 41 7.18 6.57 -10.64
C THR A 41 7.50 7.61 -9.57
N GLU A 42 6.63 7.77 -8.56
CA GLU A 42 6.88 8.69 -7.46
C GLU A 42 8.12 8.30 -6.61
N LEU A 43 8.36 7.01 -6.39
CA LEU A 43 9.56 6.54 -5.69
C LEU A 43 10.86 6.91 -6.45
N ASN A 44 10.82 6.88 -7.78
CA ASN A 44 11.93 7.22 -8.68
C ASN A 44 12.02 8.73 -9.02
N ALA A 45 11.05 9.55 -8.63
CA ALA A 45 10.97 10.97 -8.98
C ALA A 45 12.15 11.87 -8.55
N PRO A 46 12.98 11.56 -7.53
CA PRO A 46 14.13 12.41 -7.16
C PRO A 46 15.26 12.50 -8.19
N LEU A 47 15.15 11.85 -9.36
CA LEU A 47 16.18 11.76 -10.38
C LEU A 47 15.99 12.82 -11.46
N GLU A 48 17.06 13.51 -11.84
CA GLU A 48 17.03 14.44 -12.97
C GLU A 48 17.04 13.69 -14.30
N GLU A 49 16.53 14.32 -15.38
CA GLU A 49 16.66 13.80 -16.74
C GLU A 49 18.15 13.67 -17.11
N GLY A 50 18.71 12.46 -16.97
CA GLY A 50 20.13 12.19 -17.21
C GLY A 50 20.80 11.35 -16.12
N ASP A 51 20.16 11.19 -14.96
CA ASP A 51 20.57 10.27 -13.89
C ASP A 51 20.29 8.82 -14.30
N VAL A 52 21.05 8.35 -15.28
CA VAL A 52 20.95 6.97 -15.77
C VAL A 52 21.77 6.08 -14.85
N LEU A 53 21.07 5.35 -13.98
CA LEU A 53 21.67 4.21 -13.32
C LEU A 53 21.85 3.09 -14.38
N PHE A 54 23.09 2.83 -14.80
CA PHE A 54 23.42 1.66 -15.63
C PHE A 54 23.45 0.41 -14.76
N THR A 55 22.26 -0.06 -14.38
CA THR A 55 22.04 -1.29 -13.62
C THR A 55 21.40 -2.34 -14.55
N GLU A 56 21.78 -3.60 -14.37
CA GLU A 56 21.12 -4.73 -15.05
C GLU A 56 19.70 -4.98 -14.50
N GLU A 57 19.42 -4.51 -13.28
CA GLU A 57 18.11 -4.63 -12.64
C GLU A 57 17.26 -3.38 -12.88
N ALA A 58 16.04 -3.59 -13.38
CA ALA A 58 15.04 -2.53 -13.55
C ALA A 58 14.25 -2.29 -12.25
N PRO A 59 13.77 -1.06 -12.01
CA PRO A 59 12.81 -0.77 -10.95
C PRO A 59 11.55 -1.65 -11.07
N GLN A 60 11.04 -2.10 -9.94
CA GLN A 60 9.91 -3.03 -9.85
C GLN A 60 9.07 -2.71 -8.63
N ILE A 61 7.77 -2.99 -8.71
CA ILE A 61 6.85 -2.87 -7.57
C ILE A 61 5.90 -4.06 -7.59
N HIS A 62 5.62 -4.60 -6.41
CA HIS A 62 4.73 -5.75 -6.26
C HIS A 62 3.99 -5.66 -4.94
N PHE A 63 2.71 -6.03 -4.97
CA PHE A 63 1.92 -6.30 -3.79
C PHE A 63 1.20 -7.64 -3.97
N LYS A 64 1.24 -8.48 -2.95
CA LYS A 64 0.46 -9.71 -2.89
C LYS A 64 -0.17 -9.84 -1.52
N GLY A 65 -1.48 -10.01 -1.49
CA GLY A 65 -2.19 -10.02 -0.23
C GLY A 65 -3.63 -10.47 -0.37
N GLU A 66 -4.36 -10.29 0.73
CA GLU A 66 -5.77 -10.56 0.85
C GLU A 66 -6.53 -9.36 1.38
N ILE A 67 -7.77 -9.23 0.91
CA ILE A 67 -8.74 -8.25 1.40
C ILE A 67 -9.94 -9.01 1.93
N THR A 68 -10.34 -8.72 3.16
CA THR A 68 -11.46 -9.38 3.82
C THR A 68 -12.40 -8.33 4.38
N LYS A 69 -13.66 -8.32 3.91
CA LYS A 69 -14.74 -7.60 4.58
C LYS A 69 -15.14 -8.36 5.84
N LYS A 70 -15.18 -7.71 7.00
CA LYS A 70 -15.65 -8.28 8.28
C LYS A 70 -16.79 -7.45 8.86
N GLN A 71 -17.59 -8.08 9.72
CA GLN A 71 -18.58 -7.39 10.55
C GLN A 71 -18.05 -7.30 11.98
N ASN A 72 -17.65 -6.10 12.38
CA ASN A 72 -17.17 -5.80 13.71
C ASN A 72 -18.32 -5.28 14.61
N VAL A 73 -18.37 -5.77 15.86
CA VAL A 73 -19.44 -5.42 16.81
C VAL A 73 -19.46 -3.93 17.14
N LYS A 74 -18.29 -3.28 17.22
CA LYS A 74 -18.16 -1.86 17.57
C LYS A 74 -18.25 -0.97 16.33
N TYR A 75 -17.60 -1.36 15.24
CA TYR A 75 -17.39 -0.48 14.08
C TYR A 75 -18.30 -0.78 12.88
N GLY A 76 -19.10 -1.85 12.93
CA GLY A 76 -19.96 -2.25 11.82
C GLY A 76 -19.17 -2.95 10.71
N ASP A 77 -19.45 -2.62 9.45
CA ASP A 77 -18.67 -3.15 8.34
C ASP A 77 -17.25 -2.58 8.37
N ILE A 78 -16.25 -3.46 8.35
CA ILE A 78 -14.83 -3.08 8.23
C ILE A 78 -14.19 -3.84 7.07
N VAL A 79 -13.07 -3.34 6.57
CA VAL A 79 -12.26 -4.04 5.56
C VAL A 79 -10.84 -4.20 6.08
N VAL A 80 -10.37 -5.44 6.15
CA VAL A 80 -9.00 -5.76 6.54
C VAL A 80 -8.18 -6.09 5.31
N VAL A 81 -6.99 -5.51 5.21
CA VAL A 81 -6.00 -5.80 4.17
C VAL A 81 -4.75 -6.34 4.84
N LYS A 82 -4.27 -7.50 4.36
CA LYS A 82 -3.01 -8.11 4.77
C LYS A 82 -2.20 -8.50 3.55
N GLY A 83 -0.90 -8.30 3.55
CA GLY A 83 -0.06 -8.80 2.46
C GLY A 83 1.38 -8.32 2.52
N ASP A 84 2.14 -8.73 1.52
CA ASP A 84 3.53 -8.33 1.34
C ASP A 84 3.62 -7.26 0.25
N PHE A 85 4.25 -6.14 0.57
CA PHE A 85 4.62 -5.09 -0.38
C PHE A 85 6.13 -5.10 -0.59
N SER A 86 6.56 -5.11 -1.85
CA SER A 86 7.97 -5.02 -2.21
C SER A 86 8.17 -4.03 -3.34
N ALA A 87 9.16 -3.16 -3.23
CA ALA A 87 9.55 -2.23 -4.28
C ALA A 87 11.07 -2.17 -4.42
N LYS A 88 11.54 -2.14 -5.66
CA LYS A 88 12.91 -1.79 -6.05
C LYS A 88 12.84 -0.49 -6.83
N PHE A 89 13.57 0.52 -6.40
CA PHE A 89 13.52 1.85 -7.00
C PHE A 89 14.91 2.48 -7.00
N ILE A 90 15.11 3.46 -7.86
CA ILE A 90 16.35 4.21 -7.94
C ILE A 90 16.24 5.43 -7.03
N THR A 91 17.30 5.67 -6.27
CA THR A 91 17.50 6.85 -5.43
C THR A 91 18.95 7.30 -5.51
N THR A 92 19.37 8.26 -4.69
CA THR A 92 20.75 8.76 -4.67
C THR A 92 21.35 8.54 -3.30
N ASP A 93 22.62 8.15 -3.26
CA ASP A 93 23.39 8.07 -2.02
C ASP A 93 23.50 9.46 -1.38
N ILE A 94 23.17 9.56 -0.09
CA ILE A 94 23.10 10.84 0.61
C ILE A 94 24.47 11.51 0.82
N GLN A 95 25.56 10.75 0.73
CA GLN A 95 26.93 11.23 0.94
C GLN A 95 27.61 11.66 -0.37
N THR A 96 27.38 10.91 -1.44
CA THR A 96 28.08 11.04 -2.72
C THR A 96 27.20 11.61 -3.83
N GLY A 97 25.88 11.57 -3.67
CA GLY A 97 24.91 11.90 -4.72
C GLY A 97 24.85 10.85 -5.83
N THR A 98 25.60 9.75 -5.72
CA THR A 98 25.64 8.71 -6.75
C THR A 98 24.29 8.02 -6.83
N PRO A 99 23.68 7.90 -8.03
CA PRO A 99 22.48 7.10 -8.20
C PRO A 99 22.72 5.66 -7.70
N MET A 100 21.72 5.04 -7.08
CA MET A 100 21.78 3.68 -6.56
C MET A 100 20.39 3.02 -6.53
N MET A 101 20.36 1.69 -6.54
CA MET A 101 19.14 0.94 -6.27
C MET A 101 18.91 0.84 -4.77
N ASP A 102 17.67 1.06 -4.35
CA ASP A 102 17.20 0.81 -2.99
C ASP A 102 15.94 -0.10 -3.05
N ARG A 103 15.62 -0.70 -1.91
CA ARG A 103 14.56 -1.70 -1.79
C ARG A 103 13.73 -1.48 -0.54
N ILE A 104 12.43 -1.64 -0.70
CA ILE A 104 11.46 -1.76 0.39
C ILE A 104 10.91 -3.18 0.35
N ASP A 105 10.88 -3.84 1.51
CA ASP A 105 10.09 -5.05 1.75
C ASP A 105 9.38 -4.87 3.10
N VAL A 106 8.05 -4.85 3.07
CA VAL A 106 7.25 -4.61 4.29
C VAL A 106 5.96 -5.40 4.25
N GLU A 107 5.55 -5.89 5.42
CA GLU A 107 4.22 -6.47 5.62
C GLU A 107 3.20 -5.34 5.79
N VAL A 108 2.15 -5.35 4.97
CA VAL A 108 1.04 -4.42 5.02
C VAL A 108 -0.07 -5.00 5.90
N ARG A 109 -0.49 -4.26 6.93
CA ARG A 109 -1.64 -4.56 7.78
C ARG A 109 -2.49 -3.32 7.96
N ALA A 110 -3.52 -3.18 7.13
CA ALA A 110 -4.42 -2.03 7.17
C ALA A 110 -5.86 -2.46 7.47
N CYS A 111 -6.59 -1.60 8.16
CA CYS A 111 -8.01 -1.77 8.45
C CYS A 111 -8.77 -0.49 8.11
N TYR A 112 -9.79 -0.60 7.26
CA TYR A 112 -10.67 0.50 6.92
C TYR A 112 -11.95 0.46 7.73
N ILE A 113 -12.30 1.61 8.32
CA ILE A 113 -13.60 1.87 8.93
C ILE A 113 -14.32 3.01 8.21
N ASP A 114 -15.62 3.14 8.41
CA ASP A 114 -16.38 4.28 7.89
C ASP A 114 -15.94 5.58 8.57
N GLU A 115 -15.76 6.65 7.81
CA GLU A 115 -15.44 7.98 8.37
C GLU A 115 -16.47 8.45 9.41
N VAL A 116 -17.75 8.13 9.22
CA VAL A 116 -18.82 8.45 10.18
C VAL A 116 -18.60 7.73 11.51
N ILE A 117 -18.07 6.52 11.46
CA ILE A 117 -17.74 5.72 12.65
C ILE A 117 -16.51 6.32 13.35
N LYS A 118 -15.47 6.74 12.61
CA LYS A 118 -14.28 7.40 13.21
C LYS A 118 -14.68 8.61 14.07
N LYS A 119 -15.53 9.49 13.53
CA LYS A 119 -16.05 10.68 14.24
C LYS A 119 -16.94 10.32 15.43
N LYS A 120 -17.77 9.29 15.29
CA LYS A 120 -18.68 8.85 16.37
C LYS A 120 -17.92 8.30 17.58
N TYR A 121 -16.79 7.66 17.36
CA TYR A 121 -15.97 7.05 18.41
C TYR A 121 -14.77 7.90 18.85
N GLU A 122 -14.71 9.16 18.41
CA GLU A 122 -13.63 10.10 18.75
C GLU A 122 -12.22 9.53 18.48
N LEU A 123 -12.08 8.86 17.33
CA LEU A 123 -10.83 8.19 16.93
C LEU A 123 -9.94 9.11 16.08
N GLU A 124 -10.12 10.43 16.10
CA GLU A 124 -9.41 11.38 15.24
C GLU A 124 -7.89 11.23 15.31
N ASP A 125 -7.37 11.04 16.52
CA ASP A 125 -5.93 10.93 16.83
C ASP A 125 -5.39 9.49 16.71
N GLU A 126 -6.26 8.51 16.49
CA GLU A 126 -5.86 7.10 16.37
C GLU A 126 -5.31 6.79 14.98
N VAL A 127 -4.13 6.17 14.96
CA VAL A 127 -3.45 5.70 13.74
C VAL A 127 -3.50 4.18 13.61
N THR A 128 -3.85 3.45 14.66
CA THR A 128 -4.02 2.00 14.64
C THR A 128 -5.36 1.56 15.23
N ILE A 129 -5.72 0.30 14.97
CA ILE A 129 -6.93 -0.33 15.47
C ILE A 129 -6.69 -1.82 15.71
N ILE A 130 -7.28 -2.35 16.79
CA ILE A 130 -7.21 -3.78 17.10
C ILE A 130 -8.43 -4.49 16.53
N VAL A 131 -8.20 -5.53 15.72
CA VAL A 131 -9.23 -6.41 15.16
C VAL A 131 -8.78 -7.87 15.32
N ASP A 132 -9.58 -8.68 16.01
CA ASP A 132 -9.27 -10.10 16.26
C ASP A 132 -7.88 -10.31 16.92
N ASP A 133 -7.58 -9.51 17.95
CA ASP A 133 -6.32 -9.52 18.71
C ASP A 133 -5.05 -9.18 17.90
N GLU A 134 -5.22 -8.64 16.69
CA GLU A 134 -4.13 -8.11 15.86
C GLU A 134 -4.26 -6.60 15.66
N GLU A 135 -3.13 -5.91 15.60
CA GLU A 135 -3.05 -4.48 15.34
C GLU A 135 -2.92 -4.20 13.83
N TYR A 136 -3.66 -3.20 13.36
CA TYR A 136 -3.67 -2.73 11.98
C TYR A 136 -3.58 -1.22 11.95
N ASP A 137 -2.97 -0.69 10.90
CA ASP A 137 -3.04 0.74 10.62
C ASP A 137 -4.47 1.12 10.22
N LEU A 138 -4.95 2.22 10.79
CA LEU A 138 -6.32 2.69 10.65
C LEU A 138 -6.46 3.60 9.43
N PHE A 139 -7.19 3.11 8.44
CA PHE A 139 -7.59 3.86 7.26
C PHE A 139 -9.10 4.09 7.22
N LEU A 140 -9.54 4.97 6.32
CA LEU A 140 -10.94 5.32 6.15
C LEU A 140 -11.47 4.89 4.80
N TYR A 141 -12.72 4.43 4.80
CA TYR A 141 -13.50 4.31 3.59
C TYR A 141 -14.64 5.33 3.62
N GLN A 142 -15.04 5.81 2.45
CA GLN A 142 -16.12 6.78 2.28
C GLN A 142 -17.09 6.30 1.22
N SER A 143 -18.39 6.44 1.47
CA SER A 143 -19.45 6.05 0.52
C SER A 143 -19.31 4.60 0.01
N GLY A 144 -18.91 3.70 0.91
CA GLY A 144 -18.72 2.28 0.60
C GLY A 144 -17.55 2.01 -0.37
N LYS A 145 -16.58 2.92 -0.47
CA LYS A 145 -15.34 2.72 -1.23
C LYS A 145 -14.10 2.94 -0.36
N PHE A 146 -13.13 2.04 -0.48
CA PHE A 146 -11.82 2.16 0.16
C PHE A 146 -10.72 2.26 -0.90
N ASP A 147 -9.60 2.88 -0.53
CA ASP A 147 -8.50 3.21 -1.44
C ASP A 147 -7.23 2.45 -1.05
N LEU A 148 -6.88 1.42 -1.83
CA LEU A 148 -5.67 0.62 -1.62
C LEU A 148 -4.42 1.33 -2.15
N TYR A 149 -4.57 2.24 -3.13
CA TYR A 149 -3.46 3.01 -3.63
C TYR A 149 -2.88 3.89 -2.52
N GLU A 150 -3.74 4.57 -1.75
CA GLU A 150 -3.29 5.40 -0.62
C GLU A 150 -2.52 4.59 0.42
N VAL A 151 -3.02 3.42 0.82
CA VAL A 151 -2.34 2.53 1.79
C VAL A 151 -0.97 2.11 1.28
N LEU A 152 -0.89 1.54 0.07
CA LEU A 152 0.38 1.02 -0.43
C LEU A 152 1.39 2.14 -0.70
N ARG A 153 0.92 3.32 -1.13
CA ARG A 153 1.74 4.51 -1.26
C ARG A 153 2.30 4.94 0.10
N GLU A 154 1.47 5.03 1.12
CA GLU A 154 1.91 5.39 2.48
C GLU A 154 2.95 4.42 3.03
N TYR A 155 2.69 3.11 2.92
CA TYR A 155 3.66 2.08 3.29
C TYR A 155 4.98 2.23 2.54
N ALA A 156 4.94 2.53 1.24
CA ALA A 156 6.15 2.76 0.45
C ALA A 156 6.97 3.95 0.97
N PHE A 157 6.32 5.07 1.31
CA PHE A 157 7.02 6.28 1.74
C PHE A 157 7.48 6.24 3.20
N ILE A 158 6.72 5.61 4.10
CA ILE A 158 7.13 5.42 5.50
C ILE A 158 8.34 4.48 5.60
N ASN A 159 8.37 3.44 4.76
CA ASN A 159 9.45 2.45 4.78
C ASN A 159 10.62 2.78 3.85
N LYS A 160 10.54 3.86 3.07
CA LYS A 160 11.67 4.35 2.27
C LYS A 160 12.80 4.79 3.19
N ASN A 161 14.01 4.33 2.93
CA ASN A 161 15.17 4.74 3.71
C ASN A 161 15.39 6.26 3.57
N PRO A 162 15.35 7.04 4.68
CA PRO A 162 15.57 8.49 4.62
C PRO A 162 17.05 8.84 4.38
N TYR A 163 17.98 7.90 4.60
CA TYR A 163 19.42 8.10 4.47
C TYR A 163 20.06 6.93 3.69
N PRO A 164 19.74 6.80 2.38
CA PRO A 164 20.34 5.78 1.52
C PRO A 164 21.87 5.96 1.43
N VAL A 165 22.61 4.86 1.59
CA VAL A 165 24.08 4.82 1.49
C VAL A 165 24.49 3.60 0.68
N LEU A 166 25.32 3.82 -0.34
CA LEU A 166 25.86 2.82 -1.24
C LEU A 166 26.84 1.91 -0.48
N GLY A 167 26.62 0.59 -0.54
CA GLY A 167 27.56 -0.39 0.00
C GLY A 167 27.34 -0.82 1.46
N LYS A 168 26.12 -0.69 1.99
CA LYS A 168 25.68 -1.43 3.18
C LYS A 168 24.98 -2.73 2.82
#